data_AF-A0A2J8T1T7-F1
#
_entry.id   AF-A0A2J8T1T7-F1
#
_cell.length_a   1.000
_cell.length_b   1.000
_cell.length_c   1.000
_cell.angle_alpha   90.00
_cell.angle_beta   90.00
_cell.angle_gamma   90.00
#
_symmetry.space_group_name_H-M   'P 1'
#
loop_
_entity.id
_entity.type
_entity.pdbx_description
1 polymer ?
#
loop_
_entity_poly.entity_id
_entity_poly.type
_entity_poly.pdbx_seq_one_letter_code
_entity_poly.pdbx_strand_id
1 'polypeptide(L)'
;MGSSYVAKALAGIFMKISSTQIERRFEISSSLAGLIDGSFEIGNLFVIVFVSYFGSKLHRPKLIGIGCLLMGTGSILMALPHFFMGYYRYSKEINIDPSENSTSNLPNCLINQMLSLNRTPPEIIERGCVKKSGSHMWIYVFMGNMLRGIGETPIVPLGISYIDDFAKEGHSSLYLGTVNAMGMTGLVFAFMLGSLFAKMYVDIGYVDLSTIRITPKDSRWVGAWWLGFLVSGIVSIISSIPFFFLPLNPNKPQKERKVSLFLHVLKTNDKRNQIVNLTNQRKYITKNVTGFFQSLKSILTNPLYVIFVIFTLLHMSSYIASITYIIKMVEQQYGWSASKTNFLLGILALPAVAIGMFSGGYIIKKFKLSLVGLAKLAFCSATVHLLSQVLHFFLICESKSVAGLTLTYDGFVYIIA
;
A
#
# COMPACT_ATOMS: atom_id res chain seq x y z
N MET A 1 -5.97 19.64 0.20
CA MET A 1 -6.36 18.76 -0.92
C MET A 1 -5.14 18.24 -1.70
N GLY A 2 -4.29 19.10 -2.25
CA GLY A 2 -3.02 18.65 -2.82
C GLY A 2 -2.13 17.89 -1.83
N SER A 3 -1.97 18.45 -0.63
CA SER A 3 -1.22 17.82 0.47
C SER A 3 -1.71 16.42 0.85
N SER A 4 -3.03 16.18 0.86
CA SER A 4 -3.59 14.85 1.16
C SER A 4 -3.34 13.85 0.04
N TYR A 5 -3.30 14.29 -1.22
CA TYR A 5 -2.92 13.44 -2.35
C TYR A 5 -1.44 13.07 -2.31
N VAL A 6 -0.57 14.02 -1.96
CA VAL A 6 0.85 13.76 -1.70
C VAL A 6 1.02 12.74 -0.58
N ALA A 7 0.34 12.94 0.55
CA ALA A 7 0.43 12.05 1.72
C ALA A 7 -0.04 10.62 1.39
N LYS A 8 -1.18 10.48 0.70
CA LYS A 8 -1.69 9.20 0.21
C LYS A 8 -0.67 8.50 -0.70
N ALA A 9 -0.17 9.19 -1.73
CA ALA A 9 0.77 8.64 -2.68
C ALA A 9 2.07 8.18 -2.00
N LEU A 10 2.57 9.00 -1.08
CA LEU A 10 3.75 8.72 -0.26
C LEU A 10 3.56 7.43 0.57
N ALA A 11 2.46 7.33 1.31
CA ALA A 11 2.15 6.18 2.17
C ALA A 11 1.98 4.88 1.36
N GLY A 12 1.31 4.95 0.21
CA GLY A 12 1.09 3.80 -0.67
C GLY A 12 2.41 3.22 -1.20
N ILE A 13 3.31 4.06 -1.70
CA ILE A 13 4.61 3.60 -2.22
C ILE A 13 5.50 3.07 -1.11
N PHE A 14 5.50 3.67 0.09
CA PHE A 14 6.27 3.15 1.22
C PHE A 14 5.91 1.72 1.59
N MET A 15 4.63 1.33 1.51
CA MET A 15 4.23 -0.06 1.72
C MET A 15 4.86 -0.99 0.69
N LYS A 16 4.81 -0.61 -0.60
CA LYS A 16 5.33 -1.43 -1.70
C LYS A 16 6.84 -1.66 -1.60
N ILE A 17 7.60 -0.60 -1.38
CA ILE A 17 9.07 -0.68 -1.32
C ILE A 17 9.59 -1.31 -0.01
N SER A 18 8.78 -1.29 1.05
CA SER A 18 9.14 -1.90 2.34
C SER A 18 8.74 -3.38 2.44
N SER A 19 7.94 -3.88 1.49
CA SER A 19 7.40 -5.24 1.52
C SER A 19 8.50 -6.32 1.65
N THR A 20 9.58 -6.20 0.86
CA THR A 20 10.72 -7.13 0.93
C THR A 20 11.44 -7.07 2.29
N GLN A 21 11.51 -5.89 2.90
CA GLN A 21 12.15 -5.68 4.21
C GLN A 21 11.31 -6.27 5.34
N ILE A 22 10.00 -6.09 5.29
CA ILE A 22 9.03 -6.68 6.22
C ILE A 22 9.08 -8.21 6.11
N GLU A 23 9.09 -8.76 4.89
CA GLU A 23 9.21 -10.20 4.65
C GLU A 23 10.46 -10.79 5.31
N ARG A 24 11.62 -10.16 5.09
CA ARG A 24 12.90 -10.57 5.71
C ARG A 24 12.92 -10.39 7.22
N ARG A 25 12.33 -9.31 7.73
CA ARG A 25 12.31 -8.99 9.17
C ARG A 25 11.47 -9.97 9.97
N PHE A 26 10.31 -10.37 9.46
CA PHE A 26 9.40 -11.28 10.14
C PHE A 26 9.54 -12.74 9.70
N GLU A 27 10.42 -13.02 8.73
CA GLU A 27 10.63 -14.35 8.13
C GLU A 27 9.33 -15.02 7.63
N ILE A 28 8.43 -14.19 7.10
CA ILE A 28 7.11 -14.60 6.61
C ILE A 28 7.16 -15.01 5.14
N SER A 29 6.16 -15.77 4.68
CA SER A 29 6.03 -16.14 3.27
C SER A 29 5.61 -14.96 2.39
N SER A 30 5.93 -15.01 1.10
CA SER A 30 5.45 -14.05 0.09
C SER A 30 3.92 -13.94 0.07
N SER A 31 3.21 -15.04 0.30
CA SER A 31 1.74 -15.06 0.34
C SER A 31 1.19 -14.24 1.51
N LEU A 32 1.82 -14.35 2.69
CA LEU A 32 1.42 -13.58 3.87
C LEU A 32 1.81 -12.10 3.72
N ALA A 33 2.98 -11.80 3.14
CA ALA A 33 3.37 -10.42 2.80
C ALA A 33 2.38 -9.77 1.81
N GLY A 34 1.94 -10.53 0.80
CA GLY A 34 0.88 -10.11 -0.13
C GLY A 34 -0.46 -9.88 0.56
N LEU A 35 -0.84 -10.70 1.55
CA LEU A 35 -2.03 -10.49 2.37
C LEU A 35 -1.93 -9.22 3.23
N ILE A 36 -0.75 -8.94 3.81
CA ILE A 36 -0.50 -7.70 4.57
C ILE A 36 -0.64 -6.49 3.65
N ASP A 37 -0.07 -6.52 2.46
CA ASP A 37 -0.23 -5.45 1.46
C ASP A 37 -1.70 -5.27 1.03
N GLY A 38 -2.42 -6.38 0.78
CA GLY A 38 -3.84 -6.39 0.42
C GLY A 38 -4.80 -5.94 1.54
N SER A 39 -4.36 -5.94 2.80
CA SER A 39 -5.19 -5.46 3.93
C SER A 39 -5.64 -4.01 3.80
N PHE A 40 -4.87 -3.19 3.07
CA PHE A 40 -5.28 -1.83 2.68
C PHE A 40 -6.61 -1.83 1.91
N GLU A 41 -6.73 -2.68 0.89
CA GLU A 41 -7.93 -2.75 0.08
C GLU A 41 -9.10 -3.35 0.86
N ILE A 42 -8.83 -4.31 1.75
CA ILE A 42 -9.83 -4.84 2.69
C ILE A 42 -10.43 -3.70 3.53
N GLY A 43 -9.59 -2.87 4.13
CA GLY A 43 -10.02 -1.72 4.93
C GLY A 43 -10.79 -0.69 4.09
N ASN A 44 -10.28 -0.36 2.90
CA ASN A 44 -10.91 0.62 2.01
C ASN A 44 -12.29 0.16 1.51
N LEU A 45 -12.40 -1.08 1.02
CA LEU A 45 -13.65 -1.67 0.52
C LEU A 45 -14.74 -1.72 1.59
N PHE A 46 -14.36 -1.91 2.86
CA PHE A 46 -15.30 -1.97 3.98
C PHE A 46 -16.10 -0.66 4.14
N VAL A 47 -15.48 0.49 3.86
CA VAL A 47 -16.09 1.82 4.11
C VAL A 47 -16.42 2.62 2.86
N ILE A 48 -15.82 2.33 1.69
CA ILE A 48 -15.91 3.20 0.50
C ILE A 48 -17.32 3.46 -0.01
N VAL A 49 -18.17 2.43 -0.04
CA VAL A 49 -19.54 2.55 -0.54
C VAL A 49 -20.36 3.44 0.39
N PHE A 50 -20.21 3.27 1.71
CA PHE A 50 -20.89 4.08 2.72
C PHE A 50 -20.40 5.52 2.71
N VAL A 51 -19.08 5.73 2.70
CA VAL A 51 -18.47 7.06 2.69
C VAL A 51 -18.84 7.82 1.41
N SER A 52 -18.88 7.16 0.26
CA SER A 52 -19.24 7.81 -1.01
C SER A 52 -20.71 8.29 -1.00
N TYR A 53 -21.64 7.49 -0.48
CA TYR A 53 -23.06 7.87 -0.45
C TYR A 53 -23.40 8.83 0.70
N PHE A 54 -23.03 8.49 1.94
CA PHE A 54 -23.40 9.28 3.11
C PHE A 54 -22.46 10.46 3.33
N GLY A 55 -21.17 10.30 3.02
CA GLY A 55 -20.18 11.36 3.21
C GLY A 55 -20.42 12.57 2.30
N SER A 56 -21.01 12.38 1.11
CA SER A 56 -21.38 13.48 0.22
C SER A 56 -22.46 14.41 0.81
N LYS A 57 -23.28 13.90 1.74
CA LYS A 57 -24.36 14.62 2.45
C LYS A 57 -23.89 15.25 3.77
N LEU A 58 -22.67 14.94 4.21
CA LEU A 58 -22.07 15.41 5.46
C LEU A 58 -21.03 16.49 5.18
N HIS A 59 -20.31 16.93 6.22
CA HIS A 59 -19.24 17.91 6.10
C HIS A 59 -18.00 17.33 5.42
N ARG A 60 -18.01 17.32 4.07
CA ARG A 60 -16.98 16.67 3.24
C ARG A 60 -15.54 17.04 3.63
N PRO A 61 -15.16 18.33 3.81
CA PRO A 61 -13.80 18.66 4.26
C PRO A 61 -13.40 17.99 5.58
N LYS A 62 -14.26 18.02 6.61
CA LYS A 62 -13.97 17.40 7.91
C LYS A 62 -13.85 15.89 7.81
N LEU A 63 -14.68 15.23 6.98
CA LEU A 63 -14.55 13.79 6.74
C LEU A 63 -13.22 13.44 6.06
N ILE A 64 -12.78 14.25 5.09
CA ILE A 64 -11.46 14.10 4.47
C ILE A 64 -10.35 14.30 5.51
N GLY A 65 -10.47 15.30 6.39
CA GLY A 65 -9.53 15.55 7.48
C GLY A 65 -9.45 14.39 8.48
N ILE A 66 -10.59 13.86 8.93
CA ILE A 66 -10.67 12.67 9.79
C ILE A 66 -10.03 11.46 9.09
N GLY A 67 -10.29 11.28 7.79
CA GLY A 67 -9.64 10.25 6.98
C GLY A 67 -8.12 10.39 6.97
N CYS A 68 -7.60 11.60 6.74
CA CYS A 68 -6.15 11.85 6.75
C CYS A 68 -5.51 11.60 8.12
N LEU A 69 -6.21 11.95 9.22
CA LEU A 69 -5.76 11.59 10.58
C LEU A 69 -5.70 10.07 10.75
N LEU A 70 -6.77 9.36 10.39
CA LEU A 70 -6.86 7.91 10.51
C LEU A 70 -5.78 7.21 9.67
N MET A 71 -5.57 7.70 8.44
CA MET A 71 -4.51 7.26 7.55
C MET A 71 -3.13 7.42 8.20
N GLY A 72 -2.87 8.59 8.80
CA GLY A 72 -1.62 8.85 9.50
C GLY A 72 -1.42 7.98 10.73
N THR A 73 -2.46 7.76 11.53
CA THR A 73 -2.41 6.83 12.68
C THR A 73 -2.17 5.39 12.25
N GLY A 74 -2.77 4.96 11.14
CA GLY A 74 -2.54 3.64 10.54
C GLY A 74 -1.09 3.46 10.10
N SER A 75 -0.51 4.46 9.43
CA SER A 75 0.90 4.46 9.07
C SER A 75 1.82 4.38 10.30
N ILE A 76 1.58 5.16 11.35
CA ILE A 76 2.39 5.07 12.58
C ILE A 76 2.25 3.70 13.25
N LEU A 77 1.04 3.13 13.28
CA LEU A 77 0.78 1.79 13.79
C LEU A 77 1.62 0.72 13.07
N MET A 78 1.83 0.86 11.76
CA MET A 78 2.68 -0.05 10.99
C MET A 78 4.16 0.02 11.42
N ALA A 79 4.63 1.15 11.94
CA ALA A 79 6.02 1.31 12.42
C ALA A 79 6.25 0.72 13.82
N LEU A 80 5.19 0.55 14.63
CA LEU A 80 5.29 0.13 16.04
C LEU A 80 6.06 -1.18 16.28
N PRO A 81 5.96 -2.23 15.44
CA PRO A 81 6.71 -3.47 15.65
C PRO A 81 8.20 -3.26 15.80
N HIS A 82 8.78 -2.26 15.14
CA HIS A 82 10.21 -1.98 15.30
C HIS A 82 10.58 -1.62 16.74
N PHE A 83 9.73 -0.85 17.43
CA PHE A 83 9.99 -0.38 18.79
C PHE A 83 9.67 -1.41 19.87
N PHE A 84 8.78 -2.36 19.59
CA PHE A 84 8.42 -3.42 20.53
C PHE A 84 9.26 -4.69 20.36
N MET A 85 9.85 -4.87 19.17
CA MET A 85 10.72 -6.02 18.91
C MET A 85 12.16 -5.68 19.28
N GLY A 86 12.91 -6.68 19.75
CA GLY A 86 14.34 -6.56 19.94
C GLY A 86 15.11 -6.39 18.62
N TYR A 87 16.42 -6.21 18.72
CA TYR A 87 17.30 -5.99 17.56
C TYR A 87 17.23 -7.12 16.53
N TYR A 88 17.45 -6.75 15.27
CA TYR A 88 17.57 -7.70 14.17
C TYR A 88 18.81 -8.56 14.33
N ARG A 89 18.60 -9.87 14.49
CA ARG A 89 19.67 -10.85 14.51
C ARG A 89 19.63 -11.60 13.19
N TYR A 90 20.48 -11.20 12.25
CA TYR A 90 20.80 -12.05 11.12
C TYR A 90 21.71 -13.18 11.62
N SER A 91 21.58 -14.40 11.09
CA SER A 91 22.41 -15.53 11.49
C SER A 91 23.90 -15.16 11.36
N LYS A 92 24.52 -14.84 12.50
CA LYS A 92 25.96 -14.83 12.66
C LYS A 92 26.39 -16.28 12.46
N GLU A 93 27.37 -16.52 11.59
CA GLU A 93 28.24 -17.68 11.75
C GLU A 93 28.62 -17.76 13.23
N ILE A 94 28.44 -18.95 13.79
CA ILE A 94 28.74 -19.28 15.17
C ILE A 94 30.15 -18.75 15.45
N ASN A 95 30.25 -17.64 16.20
CA ASN A 95 31.51 -17.28 16.83
C ASN A 95 31.75 -18.39 17.84
N ILE A 96 32.53 -19.39 17.44
CA ILE A 96 33.14 -20.34 18.35
C ILE A 96 34.10 -19.49 19.18
N ASP A 97 33.70 -19.16 20.40
CA ASP A 97 34.65 -18.74 21.42
C ASP A 97 35.66 -19.90 21.57
N PRO A 98 36.98 -19.67 21.42
CA PRO A 98 37.97 -20.75 21.42
C PRO A 98 38.24 -21.33 22.84
N SER A 99 37.26 -21.27 23.75
CA SER A 99 37.47 -21.61 25.16
C SER A 99 36.51 -22.63 25.78
N GLU A 100 35.63 -23.27 25.01
CA GLU A 100 34.84 -24.39 25.52
C GLU A 100 35.05 -25.66 24.69
N ASN A 101 35.97 -26.50 25.18
CA ASN A 101 36.02 -27.92 24.85
C ASN A 101 34.73 -28.58 25.33
N SER A 102 33.70 -28.61 24.48
CA SER A 102 32.54 -29.48 24.66
C SER A 102 31.89 -29.76 23.30
N THR A 103 32.05 -31.00 22.86
CA THR A 103 31.39 -31.63 21.72
C THR A 103 29.87 -31.60 21.92
N SER A 104 29.19 -30.59 21.41
CA SER A 104 27.73 -30.62 21.27
C SER A 104 27.24 -29.87 20.04
N ASN A 105 26.85 -30.66 19.04
CA ASN A 105 25.80 -30.41 18.05
C ASN A 105 25.83 -29.06 17.29
N LEU A 106 26.65 -29.06 16.24
CA LEU A 106 26.58 -28.12 15.13
C LEU A 106 25.36 -28.44 14.24
N PRO A 107 24.38 -27.53 14.03
CA PRO A 107 23.36 -27.71 13.00
C PRO A 107 23.91 -27.17 11.68
N ASN A 108 24.93 -27.82 11.13
CA ASN A 108 25.28 -27.63 9.74
C ASN A 108 24.53 -28.67 8.93
N CYS A 109 23.82 -28.26 7.88
CA CYS A 109 23.38 -29.15 6.82
C CYS A 109 24.63 -29.69 6.09
N LEU A 110 25.32 -30.66 6.69
CA LEU A 110 26.29 -31.49 6.01
C LEU A 110 25.53 -32.69 5.44
N ILE A 111 25.33 -32.66 4.13
CA ILE A 111 25.01 -33.85 3.35
C ILE A 111 26.30 -34.68 3.34
N ASN A 112 26.36 -35.73 4.17
CA ASN A 112 27.52 -36.60 4.23
C ASN A 112 27.74 -37.31 2.89
N GLN A 113 28.92 -37.08 2.30
CA GLN A 113 29.51 -37.91 1.26
C GLN A 113 29.68 -39.36 1.74
N MET A 114 29.47 -40.30 0.82
CA MET A 114 29.71 -41.74 0.98
C MET A 114 31.09 -42.04 1.59
N LEU A 115 31.12 -42.89 2.62
CA LEU A 115 32.17 -43.90 2.80
C LEU A 115 31.62 -45.08 3.61
N SER A 116 31.96 -46.27 3.13
CA SER A 116 31.54 -47.64 3.45
C SER A 116 31.44 -48.04 4.93
N LEU A 117 30.44 -48.87 5.26
CA LEU A 117 30.53 -50.31 5.67
C LEU A 117 29.38 -50.70 6.64
N ASN A 118 28.58 -51.69 6.24
CA ASN A 118 27.73 -52.60 7.06
C ASN A 118 27.23 -52.13 8.45
N ARG A 119 26.00 -51.59 8.50
CA ARG A 119 25.02 -51.92 9.57
C ARG A 119 23.62 -51.43 9.21
N THR A 120 22.63 -52.21 9.65
CA THR A 120 21.18 -52.00 9.56
C THR A 120 20.72 -50.54 9.78
N PRO A 121 19.64 -50.09 9.11
CA PRO A 121 19.21 -48.70 9.15
C PRO A 121 18.65 -48.32 10.52
N PRO A 122 19.15 -47.29 11.21
CA PRO A 122 18.43 -46.69 12.31
C PRO A 122 17.34 -45.76 11.73
N GLU A 123 16.14 -45.84 12.30
CA GLU A 123 15.01 -44.97 12.02
C GLU A 123 15.45 -43.50 11.98
N ILE A 124 15.23 -42.86 10.83
CA ILE A 124 15.45 -41.43 10.65
C ILE A 124 14.38 -40.71 11.47
N ILE A 125 14.71 -40.37 12.72
CA ILE A 125 13.98 -39.33 13.45
C ILE A 125 14.31 -38.03 12.73
N GLU A 126 13.41 -37.63 11.83
CA GLU A 126 13.35 -36.35 11.16
C GLU A 126 13.15 -35.24 12.21
N ARG A 127 14.21 -34.89 12.95
CA ARG A 127 14.26 -33.64 13.70
C ARG A 127 14.49 -32.52 12.69
N GLY A 128 13.41 -32.18 11.97
CA GLY A 128 13.33 -30.98 11.16
C GLY A 128 13.79 -29.78 11.97
N CYS A 129 14.59 -28.93 11.34
CA CYS A 129 15.06 -27.67 11.90
C CYS A 129 13.87 -26.92 12.51
N VAL A 130 13.79 -26.86 13.84
CA VAL A 130 12.70 -26.18 14.55
C VAL A 130 12.89 -24.69 14.30
N LYS A 131 12.23 -24.18 13.25
CA LYS A 131 12.13 -22.77 12.94
C LYS A 131 11.52 -22.09 14.16
N LYS A 132 12.31 -21.35 14.94
CA LYS A 132 11.81 -20.51 16.05
C LYS A 132 10.61 -19.72 15.50
N SER A 133 9.45 -19.85 16.13
CA SER A 133 8.22 -19.21 15.68
C SER A 133 8.47 -17.73 15.41
N GLY A 134 8.33 -17.32 14.15
CA GLY A 134 8.40 -15.92 13.77
C GLY A 134 7.45 -15.10 14.63
N SER A 135 7.91 -13.94 15.09
CA SER A 135 7.10 -13.07 15.94
C SER A 135 5.80 -12.69 15.23
N HIS A 136 4.64 -12.89 15.88
CA HIS A 136 3.33 -12.49 15.36
C HIS A 136 3.10 -10.96 15.28
N MET A 137 4.15 -10.16 15.55
CA MET A 137 4.11 -8.70 15.49
C MET A 137 3.80 -8.14 14.09
N TRP A 138 3.88 -8.95 13.03
CA TRP A 138 3.40 -8.58 11.69
C TRP A 138 1.90 -8.21 11.66
N ILE A 139 1.11 -8.64 12.66
CA ILE A 139 -0.31 -8.28 12.82
C ILE A 139 -0.48 -6.76 12.97
N TYR A 140 0.45 -6.05 13.60
CA TYR A 140 0.39 -4.59 13.69
C TYR A 140 0.55 -3.92 12.32
N VAL A 141 1.40 -4.47 11.45
CA VAL A 141 1.55 -3.99 10.08
C VAL A 141 0.27 -4.23 9.29
N PHE A 142 -0.34 -5.41 9.45
CA PHE A 142 -1.64 -5.73 8.86
C PHE A 142 -2.73 -4.76 9.31
N MET A 143 -2.90 -4.58 10.62
CA MET A 143 -3.94 -3.71 11.20
C MET A 143 -3.70 -2.24 10.86
N GLY A 144 -2.45 -1.79 10.89
CA GLY A 144 -2.08 -0.44 10.49
C GLY A 144 -2.34 -0.16 9.01
N ASN A 145 -2.05 -1.10 8.12
CA ASN A 145 -2.32 -0.93 6.68
C ASN A 145 -3.83 -1.01 6.37
N MET A 146 -4.59 -1.83 7.09
CA MET A 146 -6.06 -1.82 7.03
C MET A 146 -6.64 -0.49 7.52
N LEU A 147 -6.16 0.04 8.65
CA LEU A 147 -6.58 1.34 9.18
C LEU A 147 -6.23 2.48 8.22
N ARG A 148 -5.06 2.39 7.57
CA ARG A 148 -4.64 3.28 6.50
C ARG A 148 -5.63 3.25 5.33
N GLY A 149 -6.10 2.05 4.95
CA GLY A 149 -7.16 1.83 3.96
C GLY A 149 -8.44 2.59 4.28
N ILE A 150 -8.94 2.42 5.50
CA ILE A 150 -10.15 3.10 6.00
C ILE A 150 -9.97 4.64 5.97
N GLY A 151 -8.79 5.13 6.38
CA GLY A 151 -8.49 6.56 6.41
C GLY A 151 -8.36 7.20 5.03
N GLU A 152 -7.84 6.46 4.06
CA GLU A 152 -7.66 6.96 2.69
C GLU A 152 -8.99 7.07 1.92
N THR A 153 -9.97 6.23 2.27
CA THR A 153 -11.28 6.14 1.62
C THR A 153 -11.97 7.48 1.30
N PRO A 154 -12.17 8.41 2.25
CA PRO A 154 -12.88 9.67 1.97
C PRO A 154 -12.12 10.62 1.04
N ILE A 155 -10.80 10.48 0.90
CA ILE A 155 -9.95 11.49 0.26
C ILE A 155 -10.34 11.69 -1.21
N VAL A 156 -10.45 10.61 -1.98
CA VAL A 156 -10.69 10.71 -3.43
C VAL A 156 -12.17 10.97 -3.77
N PRO A 157 -13.15 10.17 -3.29
CA PRO A 157 -14.55 10.35 -3.68
C PRO A 157 -15.15 11.68 -3.19
N LEU A 158 -14.91 12.04 -1.92
CA LEU A 158 -15.37 13.32 -1.38
C LEU A 158 -14.56 14.49 -1.91
N GLY A 159 -13.29 14.23 -2.23
CA GLY A 159 -12.38 15.20 -2.82
C GLY A 159 -12.79 15.66 -4.22
N ILE A 160 -13.02 14.69 -5.11
CA ILE A 160 -13.46 14.96 -6.49
C ILE A 160 -14.79 15.68 -6.47
N SER A 161 -15.78 15.15 -5.74
CA SER A 161 -17.10 15.79 -5.65
C SER A 161 -17.05 17.19 -5.02
N TYR A 162 -16.17 17.44 -4.05
CA TYR A 162 -15.99 18.78 -3.48
C TYR A 162 -15.38 19.75 -4.50
N ILE A 163 -14.34 19.34 -5.23
CA ILE A 163 -13.74 20.20 -6.26
C ILE A 163 -14.75 20.49 -7.37
N ASP A 164 -15.50 19.48 -7.81
CA ASP A 164 -16.47 19.62 -8.89
C ASP A 164 -17.62 20.56 -8.52
N ASP A 165 -18.18 20.43 -7.31
CA ASP A 165 -19.29 21.28 -6.82
C ASP A 165 -18.89 22.76 -6.61
N PHE A 166 -17.61 23.05 -6.37
CA PHE A 166 -17.11 24.40 -6.09
C PHE A 166 -16.25 25.01 -7.20
N ALA A 167 -15.94 24.26 -8.25
CA ALA A 167 -15.24 24.78 -9.41
C ALA A 167 -16.17 25.64 -10.27
N LYS A 168 -15.62 26.69 -10.90
CA LYS A 168 -16.32 27.39 -11.97
C LYS A 168 -16.57 26.42 -13.13
N GLU A 169 -17.69 26.60 -13.84
CA GLU A 169 -18.07 25.77 -14.98
C GLU A 169 -16.90 25.65 -15.98
N GLY A 170 -16.62 24.42 -16.42
CA GLY A 170 -15.51 24.12 -17.34
C GLY A 170 -14.10 24.05 -16.72
N HIS A 171 -13.91 24.48 -15.47
CA HIS A 171 -12.59 24.49 -14.82
C HIS A 171 -12.32 23.31 -13.86
N SER A 172 -13.32 22.48 -13.56
CA SER A 172 -13.18 21.33 -12.64
C SER A 172 -12.05 20.37 -13.06
N SER A 173 -11.97 20.04 -14.35
CA SER A 173 -10.94 19.14 -14.90
C SER A 173 -9.51 19.65 -14.70
N LEU A 174 -9.30 20.98 -14.77
CA LEU A 174 -8.00 21.59 -14.51
C LEU A 174 -7.60 21.44 -13.05
N TYR A 175 -8.50 21.73 -12.10
CA TYR A 175 -8.21 21.58 -10.67
C TYR A 175 -7.97 20.13 -10.28
N LEU A 176 -8.75 19.19 -10.82
CA LEU A 176 -8.51 17.76 -10.63
C LEU A 176 -7.14 17.34 -11.21
N GLY A 177 -6.78 17.84 -12.38
CA GLY A 177 -5.46 17.64 -12.99
C GLY A 177 -4.33 18.16 -12.11
N THR A 178 -4.45 19.37 -11.56
CA THR A 178 -3.45 19.96 -10.66
C THR A 178 -3.31 19.17 -9.36
N VAL A 179 -4.42 18.71 -8.77
CA VAL A 179 -4.39 17.90 -7.54
C VAL A 179 -3.72 16.55 -7.77
N ASN A 180 -4.03 15.89 -8.89
CA ASN A 180 -3.34 14.67 -9.29
C ASN A 180 -1.84 14.94 -9.50
N ALA A 181 -1.47 16.01 -10.22
CA ALA A 181 -0.08 16.41 -10.42
C ALA A 181 0.70 16.62 -9.11
N MET A 182 0.08 17.24 -8.12
CA MET A 182 0.66 17.32 -6.78
C MET A 182 0.88 15.92 -6.19
N GLY A 183 -0.08 14.99 -6.33
CA GLY A 183 0.08 13.60 -5.91
C GLY A 183 1.32 12.90 -6.50
N MET A 184 1.68 13.17 -7.76
CA MET A 184 2.89 12.62 -8.38
C MET A 184 4.18 13.03 -7.66
N THR A 185 4.23 14.23 -7.06
CA THR A 185 5.38 14.65 -6.25
C THR A 185 5.55 13.74 -5.03
N GLY A 186 4.46 13.25 -4.45
CA GLY A 186 4.50 12.26 -3.36
C GLY A 186 5.18 10.96 -3.77
N LEU A 187 4.99 10.50 -5.01
CA LEU A 187 5.67 9.32 -5.53
C LEU A 187 7.18 9.53 -5.66
N VAL A 188 7.60 10.70 -6.16
CA VAL A 188 9.04 11.09 -6.28
C VAL A 188 9.69 11.04 -4.90
N PHE A 189 9.09 11.70 -3.91
CA PHE A 189 9.61 11.71 -2.54
C PHE A 189 9.64 10.31 -1.92
N ALA A 190 8.63 9.48 -2.19
CA ALA A 190 8.57 8.11 -1.67
C ALA A 190 9.70 7.23 -2.17
N PHE A 191 9.97 7.22 -3.49
CA PHE A 191 11.06 6.42 -4.05
C PHE A 191 12.43 6.93 -3.62
N MET A 192 12.61 8.26 -3.52
CA MET A 192 13.86 8.87 -3.07
C MET A 192 14.16 8.56 -1.59
N LEU A 193 13.23 8.88 -0.68
CA LEU A 193 13.37 8.57 0.74
C LEU A 193 13.40 7.07 1.00
N GLY A 194 12.62 6.31 0.24
CA GLY A 194 12.58 4.86 0.30
C GLY A 194 13.89 4.19 -0.06
N SER A 195 14.57 4.69 -1.09
CA SER A 195 15.92 4.25 -1.44
C SER A 195 16.92 4.56 -0.31
N LEU A 196 16.81 5.73 0.31
CA LEU A 196 17.64 6.12 1.45
C LEU A 196 17.42 5.21 2.66
N PHE A 197 16.16 5.02 3.07
CA PHE A 197 15.81 4.17 4.22
C PHE A 197 16.17 2.70 3.98
N ALA A 198 16.05 2.21 2.76
CA ALA A 198 16.50 0.87 2.39
C ALA A 198 18.03 0.68 2.49
N LYS A 199 18.81 1.76 2.33
CA LYS A 199 20.27 1.76 2.48
C LYS A 199 20.71 1.81 3.95
N MET A 200 19.88 2.36 4.84
CA MET A 200 20.15 2.44 6.28
C MET A 200 19.80 1.12 6.95
N TYR A 201 20.63 0.67 7.89
CA TYR A 201 20.37 -0.58 8.62
C TYR A 201 19.12 -0.43 9.52
N VAL A 202 18.34 -1.51 9.67
CA VAL A 202 17.06 -1.49 10.39
C VAL A 202 17.15 -0.94 11.82
N ASP A 203 18.21 -1.27 12.56
CA ASP A 203 18.43 -0.83 13.95
C ASP A 203 19.40 0.36 14.06
N ILE A 204 19.39 1.22 13.05
CA ILE A 204 20.19 2.45 13.03
C ILE A 204 19.98 3.27 14.31
N GLY A 205 21.08 3.71 14.94
CA GLY A 205 21.06 4.49 16.18
C GLY A 205 21.00 3.65 17.46
N TYR A 206 20.74 2.35 17.37
CA TYR A 206 20.72 1.43 18.51
C TYR A 206 21.90 0.46 18.55
N VAL A 207 22.51 0.18 17.39
CA VAL A 207 23.65 -0.74 17.25
C VAL A 207 24.82 -0.03 16.59
N ASP A 208 26.04 -0.37 17.01
CA ASP A 208 27.25 0.10 16.34
C ASP A 208 27.39 -0.57 14.96
N LEU A 209 27.31 0.26 13.92
CA LEU A 209 27.43 -0.15 12.51
C LEU A 209 28.78 -0.81 12.21
N SER A 210 29.84 -0.51 12.98
CA SER A 210 31.16 -1.12 12.78
C SER A 210 31.14 -2.64 13.03
N THR A 211 30.21 -3.12 13.86
CA THR A 211 30.04 -4.53 14.20
C THR A 211 29.24 -5.32 13.17
N ILE A 212 28.59 -4.62 12.23
CA ILE A 212 27.73 -5.21 11.19
C ILE A 212 28.59 -5.56 9.99
N ARG A 213 28.76 -6.86 9.73
CA ARG A 213 29.58 -7.38 8.61
C ARG A 213 28.81 -7.49 7.28
N ILE A 214 27.49 -7.31 7.31
CA ILE A 214 26.65 -7.40 6.11
C ILE A 214 26.53 -6.05 5.42
N THR A 215 26.44 -6.07 4.09
CA THR A 215 26.28 -4.86 3.28
C THR A 215 24.87 -4.79 2.70
N PRO A 216 24.39 -3.62 2.21
CA PRO A 216 23.09 -3.50 1.57
C PRO A 216 22.84 -4.41 0.36
N LYS A 217 23.89 -5.05 -0.18
CA LYS A 217 23.80 -6.03 -1.28
C LYS A 217 23.55 -7.46 -0.78
N ASP A 218 23.82 -7.74 0.50
CA ASP A 218 23.56 -9.05 1.12
C ASP A 218 22.05 -9.31 1.20
N SER A 219 21.61 -10.55 0.91
CA SER A 219 20.20 -10.95 0.95
C SER A 219 19.61 -10.89 2.36
N ARG A 220 20.46 -10.94 3.40
CA ARG A 220 20.09 -10.79 4.81
C ARG A 220 19.93 -9.33 5.24
N TRP A 221 20.27 -8.37 4.39
CA TRP A 221 20.11 -6.96 4.73
C TRP A 221 18.64 -6.58 4.88
N VAL A 222 18.33 -5.92 6.00
CA VAL A 222 17.04 -5.30 6.28
C VAL A 222 17.24 -3.80 6.48
N GLY A 223 16.59 -3.03 5.62
CA GLY A 223 16.58 -1.57 5.67
C GLY A 223 15.68 -1.02 6.78
N ALA A 224 15.84 0.26 7.11
CA ALA A 224 15.05 0.99 8.11
C ALA A 224 13.61 1.29 7.62
N TRP A 225 12.84 0.26 7.31
CA TRP A 225 11.49 0.32 6.73
C TRP A 225 10.49 1.12 7.58
N TRP A 226 10.64 1.11 8.91
CA TRP A 226 9.78 1.80 9.86
C TRP A 226 9.82 3.34 9.70
N LEU A 227 10.94 3.91 9.23
CA LEU A 227 11.07 5.35 9.00
C LEU A 227 10.10 5.87 7.94
N GLY A 228 9.90 5.11 6.86
CA GLY A 228 8.94 5.49 5.80
C GLY A 228 7.51 5.62 6.35
N PHE A 229 7.12 4.69 7.22
CA PHE A 229 5.80 4.71 7.86
C PHE A 229 5.62 5.86 8.86
N LEU A 230 6.66 6.22 9.61
CA LEU A 230 6.61 7.41 10.47
C LEU A 230 6.52 8.71 9.66
N VAL A 231 7.34 8.85 8.61
CA VAL A 231 7.32 10.04 7.76
C VAL A 231 5.97 10.20 7.07
N SER A 232 5.44 9.14 6.47
CA SER A 232 4.10 9.19 5.86
C SER A 232 2.99 9.44 6.88
N GLY A 233 3.10 8.89 8.09
CA GLY A 233 2.18 9.14 9.18
C GLY A 233 2.11 10.61 9.58
N ILE A 234 3.27 11.22 9.83
CA ILE A 234 3.40 12.64 10.19
C ILE A 234 2.88 13.54 9.07
N VAL A 235 3.30 13.29 7.82
CA VAL A 235 2.83 14.06 6.65
C VAL A 235 1.31 13.97 6.49
N SER A 236 0.72 12.80 6.73
CA SER A 236 -0.74 12.59 6.67
C SER A 236 -1.47 13.39 7.75
N ILE A 237 -0.97 13.35 8.99
CA ILE A 237 -1.53 14.13 10.11
C ILE A 237 -1.43 15.63 9.83
N ILE A 238 -0.28 16.12 9.38
CA ILE A 238 -0.11 17.54 9.02
C ILE A 238 -1.07 17.92 7.88
N SER A 239 -1.23 17.06 6.88
CA SER A 239 -2.14 17.31 5.75
C SER A 239 -3.62 17.42 6.17
N SER A 240 -3.99 16.83 7.32
CA SER A 240 -5.35 16.88 7.87
C SER A 240 -5.73 18.24 8.46
N ILE A 241 -4.77 18.96 9.03
CA ILE A 241 -5.00 20.17 9.85
C ILE A 241 -5.82 21.21 9.09
N PRO A 242 -5.49 21.59 7.83
CA PRO A 242 -6.23 22.61 7.10
C PRO A 242 -7.71 22.27 6.88
N PHE A 243 -8.06 20.97 6.79
CA PHE A 243 -9.43 20.55 6.50
C PHE A 243 -10.40 20.81 7.66
N PHE A 244 -9.91 20.88 8.90
CA PHE A 244 -10.75 21.15 10.06
C PHE A 244 -11.19 22.63 10.14
N PHE A 245 -10.47 23.52 9.47
CA PHE A 245 -10.78 24.95 9.42
C PHE A 245 -11.66 25.33 8.21
N LEU A 246 -11.90 24.41 7.28
CA LEU A 246 -12.73 24.69 6.11
C LEU A 246 -14.23 24.72 6.48
N PRO A 247 -15.00 25.69 5.96
CA PRO A 247 -16.45 25.76 6.19
C PRO A 247 -17.19 24.63 5.47
N LEU A 248 -18.38 24.28 5.97
CA LEU A 248 -19.24 23.24 5.39
C LEU A 248 -19.60 23.54 3.93
N ASN A 249 -19.83 24.81 3.63
CA ASN A 249 -20.24 25.26 2.31
C ASN A 249 -19.64 26.66 2.07
N PRO A 250 -18.59 26.81 1.25
CA PRO A 250 -17.95 28.10 1.00
C PRO A 250 -18.90 29.13 0.34
N ASN A 251 -19.97 28.68 -0.30
CA ASN A 251 -20.93 29.54 -1.01
C ASN A 251 -22.18 29.93 -0.20
N LYS A 252 -22.35 29.43 1.04
CA LYS A 252 -23.46 29.88 1.91
C LYS A 252 -23.00 31.07 2.75
N PRO A 253 -23.63 32.26 2.64
CA PRO A 253 -23.35 33.36 3.54
C PRO A 253 -23.68 32.95 4.99
N GLN A 254 -22.81 33.37 5.90
CA GLN A 254 -22.73 33.05 7.32
C GLN A 254 -23.94 33.54 8.15
N LYS A 255 -25.19 33.26 7.73
CA LYS A 255 -26.42 33.63 8.46
C LYS A 255 -26.89 32.56 9.45
N GLU A 256 -26.45 31.30 9.32
CA GLU A 256 -26.90 30.20 10.19
C GLU A 256 -26.25 30.18 11.60
N ARG A 257 -25.17 30.95 11.84
CA ARG A 257 -24.56 31.08 13.18
C ARG A 257 -25.42 31.88 14.17
N LYS A 258 -26.40 32.66 13.68
CA LYS A 258 -27.38 33.38 14.52
C LYS A 258 -28.61 32.51 14.88
N VAL A 259 -28.91 31.48 14.09
CA VAL A 259 -30.05 30.58 14.33
C VAL A 259 -29.77 29.64 15.51
N SER A 260 -28.52 29.26 15.73
CA SER A 260 -28.09 28.43 16.87
C SER A 260 -28.26 29.15 18.22
N LEU A 261 -28.17 30.49 18.23
CA LEU A 261 -28.38 31.30 19.44
C LEU A 261 -29.87 31.46 19.77
N PHE A 262 -30.74 31.48 18.75
CA PHE A 262 -32.20 31.48 18.92
C PHE A 262 -32.74 30.14 19.43
N LEU A 263 -32.11 29.03 19.04
CA LEU A 263 -32.51 27.67 19.42
C LEU A 263 -32.26 27.36 20.91
N HIS A 264 -31.38 28.12 21.58
CA HIS A 264 -31.12 27.99 23.01
C HIS A 264 -32.19 28.67 23.88
N VAL A 265 -32.98 29.59 23.33
CA VAL A 265 -34.04 30.33 24.05
C VAL A 265 -35.39 29.59 24.04
N LEU A 266 -35.60 28.64 23.12
CA LEU A 266 -36.90 27.96 22.95
C LEU A 266 -37.06 26.64 23.73
N LYS A 267 -36.16 26.34 24.67
CA LYS A 267 -36.03 25.02 25.33
C LYS A 267 -36.95 24.83 26.54
N THR A 268 -38.20 25.27 26.45
CA THR A 268 -39.16 25.23 27.58
C THR A 268 -40.52 24.67 27.17
N ASN A 269 -40.59 23.60 26.35
CA ASN A 269 -41.81 22.81 26.12
C ASN A 269 -41.50 21.43 25.49
N ASP A 270 -41.09 20.44 26.31
CA ASP A 270 -40.19 19.37 25.85
C ASP A 270 -40.63 17.91 26.11
N LYS A 271 -41.89 17.53 25.86
CA LYS A 271 -42.29 16.10 25.84
C LYS A 271 -43.03 15.64 24.58
N ARG A 272 -43.89 16.47 23.97
CA ARG A 272 -44.58 16.12 22.71
C ARG A 272 -43.70 16.34 21.47
N ASN A 273 -42.80 17.32 21.52
CA ASN A 273 -41.87 17.65 20.43
C ASN A 273 -40.75 16.61 20.27
N GLN A 274 -40.36 15.90 21.34
CA GLN A 274 -39.34 14.85 21.25
C GLN A 274 -39.82 13.64 20.45
N ILE A 275 -41.06 13.18 20.63
CA ILE A 275 -41.63 12.02 19.92
C ILE A 275 -41.85 12.34 18.43
N VAL A 276 -42.29 13.57 18.10
CA VAL A 276 -42.45 14.03 16.72
C VAL A 276 -41.09 14.21 16.02
N ASN A 277 -40.07 14.73 16.74
CA ASN A 277 -38.71 14.81 16.20
C ASN A 277 -38.07 13.42 16.00
N LEU A 278 -38.30 12.47 16.91
CA LEU A 278 -37.80 11.10 16.77
C LEU A 278 -38.44 10.35 15.60
N THR A 279 -39.74 10.51 15.39
CA THR A 279 -40.47 9.90 14.26
C THR A 279 -40.06 10.54 12.93
N ASN A 280 -39.87 11.86 12.87
CA ASN A 280 -39.35 12.55 11.69
C ASN A 280 -37.89 12.20 11.38
N GLN A 281 -37.01 12.10 12.39
CA GLN A 281 -35.63 11.64 12.20
C GLN A 281 -35.58 10.19 11.74
N ARG A 282 -36.39 9.29 12.33
CA ARG A 282 -36.48 7.90 11.89
C ARG A 282 -36.94 7.81 10.43
N LYS A 283 -37.98 8.56 10.05
CA LYS A 283 -38.49 8.60 8.66
C LYS A 283 -37.45 9.15 7.68
N TYR A 284 -36.67 10.14 8.08
CA TYR A 284 -35.55 10.67 7.29
C TYR A 284 -34.41 9.66 7.13
N ILE A 285 -34.01 8.98 8.20
CA ILE A 285 -32.97 7.92 8.16
C ILE A 285 -33.44 6.77 7.28
N THR A 286 -34.67 6.27 7.47
CA THR A 286 -35.25 5.20 6.65
C THR A 286 -35.26 5.59 5.18
N LYS A 287 -35.70 6.81 4.84
CA LYS A 287 -35.71 7.29 3.44
C LYS A 287 -34.30 7.38 2.83
N ASN A 288 -33.30 7.79 3.61
CA ASN A 288 -31.91 7.84 3.16
C ASN A 288 -31.32 6.44 2.94
N VAL A 289 -31.62 5.47 3.81
CA VAL A 289 -31.17 4.08 3.67
C VAL A 289 -31.87 3.39 2.51
N THR A 290 -33.17 3.57 2.33
CA THR A 290 -33.88 3.03 1.15
C THR A 290 -33.35 3.65 -0.13
N GLY A 291 -33.07 4.96 -0.13
CA GLY A 291 -32.44 5.65 -1.26
C GLY A 291 -31.05 5.08 -1.59
N PHE A 292 -30.25 4.73 -0.59
CA PHE A 292 -28.96 4.08 -0.79
C PHE A 292 -29.10 2.73 -1.53
N PHE A 293 -29.95 1.84 -1.03
CA PHE A 293 -30.16 0.53 -1.67
C PHE A 293 -30.77 0.67 -3.06
N GLN A 294 -31.65 1.64 -3.28
CA GLN A 294 -32.22 1.91 -4.61
C GLN A 294 -31.15 2.40 -5.60
N SER A 295 -30.27 3.32 -5.19
CA SER A 295 -29.14 3.76 -6.02
C SER A 295 -28.19 2.61 -6.31
N LEU A 296 -27.83 1.81 -5.31
CA LEU A 296 -26.95 0.65 -5.47
C LEU A 296 -27.55 -0.36 -6.44
N LYS A 297 -28.84 -0.69 -6.29
CA LYS A 297 -29.56 -1.58 -7.22
C LYS A 297 -29.55 -1.02 -8.64
N SER A 298 -29.83 0.26 -8.82
CA SER A 298 -29.85 0.90 -10.15
C SER A 298 -28.51 0.80 -10.86
N ILE A 299 -27.41 0.98 -10.12
CA ILE A 299 -26.05 0.93 -10.67
C ILE A 299 -25.67 -0.52 -11.02
N LEU A 300 -25.94 -1.47 -10.12
CA LEU A 300 -25.63 -2.90 -10.33
C LEU A 300 -26.54 -3.58 -11.36
N THR A 301 -27.71 -3.01 -11.66
CA THR A 301 -28.60 -3.55 -12.71
C THR A 301 -28.21 -3.05 -14.10
N ASN A 302 -27.36 -2.03 -14.21
CA ASN A 302 -26.89 -1.54 -15.50
C ASN A 302 -25.78 -2.45 -16.06
N PRO A 303 -26.05 -3.26 -17.12
CA PRO A 303 -25.11 -4.26 -17.61
C PRO A 303 -23.81 -3.63 -18.13
N LEU A 304 -23.89 -2.45 -18.77
CA LEU A 304 -22.70 -1.75 -19.27
C LEU A 304 -21.79 -1.29 -18.13
N TYR A 305 -22.38 -0.80 -17.04
CA TYR A 305 -21.62 -0.40 -15.87
C TYR A 305 -20.95 -1.60 -15.19
N VAL A 306 -21.67 -2.71 -15.03
CA VAL A 306 -21.11 -3.93 -14.43
C VAL A 306 -19.95 -4.48 -15.27
N ILE A 307 -20.10 -4.55 -16.58
CA ILE A 307 -19.02 -4.98 -17.49
C ILE A 307 -17.82 -4.05 -17.36
N PHE A 308 -18.04 -2.74 -17.31
CA PHE A 308 -16.97 -1.76 -17.14
C PHE A 308 -16.24 -1.91 -15.80
N VAL A 309 -16.97 -2.19 -14.71
CA VAL A 309 -16.38 -2.44 -13.38
C VAL A 309 -15.55 -3.73 -13.38
N ILE A 310 -16.05 -4.82 -13.97
CA ILE A 310 -15.31 -6.09 -14.08
C ILE A 310 -14.02 -5.89 -14.88
N PHE A 311 -14.12 -5.21 -16.04
CA PHE A 311 -12.96 -4.88 -16.85
C PHE A 311 -11.92 -4.07 -16.06
N THR A 312 -12.38 -3.02 -15.36
CA THR A 312 -11.50 -2.16 -14.55
C THR A 312 -10.87 -2.96 -13.40
N LEU A 313 -11.61 -3.86 -12.76
CA LEU A 313 -11.11 -4.73 -11.71
C LEU A 313 -9.96 -5.61 -12.22
N LEU A 314 -10.15 -6.30 -13.35
CA LEU A 314 -9.11 -7.16 -13.93
C LEU A 314 -7.86 -6.36 -14.31
N HIS A 315 -8.04 -5.23 -14.97
CA HIS A 315 -6.94 -4.36 -15.40
C HIS A 315 -6.16 -3.78 -14.21
N MET A 316 -6.86 -3.22 -13.22
CA MET A 316 -6.21 -2.63 -12.04
C MET A 316 -5.54 -3.68 -11.16
N SER A 317 -6.12 -4.88 -11.05
CA SER A 317 -5.50 -5.99 -10.29
C SER A 317 -4.17 -6.41 -10.91
N SER A 318 -4.12 -6.54 -12.25
CA SER A 318 -2.87 -6.84 -12.97
C SER A 318 -1.80 -5.77 -12.76
N TYR A 319 -2.20 -4.49 -12.84
CA TYR A 319 -1.30 -3.35 -12.62
C TYR A 319 -0.73 -3.33 -11.18
N ILE A 320 -1.58 -3.48 -10.17
CA ILE A 320 -1.17 -3.47 -8.76
C ILE A 320 -0.26 -4.66 -8.46
N ALA A 321 -0.56 -5.85 -8.99
CA ALA A 321 0.30 -7.03 -8.84
C ALA A 321 1.68 -6.80 -9.45
N SER A 322 1.73 -6.24 -10.66
CA SER A 322 2.99 -5.94 -11.36
C SER A 322 3.88 -5.00 -10.54
N ILE A 323 3.33 -3.89 -10.03
CA ILE A 323 4.10 -2.94 -9.19
C ILE A 323 4.57 -3.58 -7.88
N THR A 324 3.73 -4.41 -7.26
CA THR A 324 4.04 -5.00 -5.96
C THR A 324 5.19 -6.01 -6.06
N TYR A 325 5.20 -6.82 -7.12
CA TYR A 325 6.19 -7.88 -7.26
C TYR A 325 7.43 -7.49 -8.06
N ILE A 326 7.39 -6.46 -8.91
CA ILE A 326 8.56 -6.08 -9.71
C ILE A 326 9.77 -5.68 -8.86
N ILE A 327 9.54 -5.00 -7.72
CA ILE A 327 10.61 -4.62 -6.78
C ILE A 327 11.30 -5.88 -6.26
N LYS A 328 10.51 -6.83 -5.77
CA LYS A 328 10.99 -8.12 -5.25
C LYS A 328 11.70 -8.93 -6.33
N MET A 329 11.11 -9.02 -7.52
CA MET A 329 11.67 -9.76 -8.64
C MET A 329 13.03 -9.20 -9.04
N VAL A 330 13.18 -7.87 -9.14
CA VAL A 330 14.47 -7.25 -9.49
C VAL A 330 15.51 -7.51 -8.41
N GLU A 331 15.15 -7.40 -7.13
CA GLU A 331 16.05 -7.74 -6.01
C GLU A 331 16.50 -9.21 -6.06
N GLN A 332 15.58 -10.15 -6.29
CA GLN A 332 15.89 -11.59 -6.27
C GLN A 332 16.63 -12.06 -7.52
N GLN A 333 16.14 -11.69 -8.71
CA GLN A 333 16.70 -12.11 -9.99
C GLN A 333 18.05 -11.45 -10.27
N TYR A 334 18.19 -10.14 -10.05
CA TYR A 334 19.45 -9.44 -10.33
C TYR A 334 20.37 -9.33 -9.10
N GLY A 335 19.88 -9.59 -7.88
CA GLY A 335 20.66 -9.41 -6.63
C GLY A 335 21.08 -7.96 -6.42
N TRP A 336 20.26 -7.04 -6.88
CA TRP A 336 20.46 -5.63 -6.60
C TRP A 336 20.01 -5.34 -5.16
N SER A 337 20.68 -4.39 -4.51
CA SER A 337 20.24 -3.91 -3.20
C SER A 337 18.87 -3.26 -3.31
N ALA A 338 18.04 -3.38 -2.26
CA ALA A 338 16.73 -2.74 -2.20
C ALA A 338 16.80 -1.22 -2.48
N SER A 339 17.85 -0.55 -1.97
CA SER A 339 18.12 0.86 -2.24
C SER A 339 18.32 1.17 -3.73
N LYS A 340 19.15 0.38 -4.44
CA LYS A 340 19.39 0.54 -5.88
C LYS A 340 18.13 0.25 -6.69
N THR A 341 17.39 -0.81 -6.34
CA THR A 341 16.15 -1.18 -7.00
C THR A 341 15.10 -0.07 -6.86
N ASN A 342 14.85 0.42 -5.65
CA ASN A 342 13.88 1.48 -5.40
C ASN A 342 14.22 2.77 -6.16
N PHE A 343 15.50 3.14 -6.21
CA PHE A 343 15.94 4.33 -6.94
C PHE A 343 15.72 4.20 -8.45
N LEU A 344 16.14 3.08 -9.04
CA LEU A 344 15.99 2.84 -10.48
C LEU A 344 14.52 2.72 -10.88
N LEU A 345 13.70 2.03 -10.08
CA LEU A 345 12.26 1.94 -10.34
C LEU A 345 11.60 3.32 -10.28
N GLY A 346 11.99 4.17 -9.32
CA GLY A 346 11.52 5.56 -9.26
C GLY A 346 11.87 6.36 -10.51
N ILE A 347 13.12 6.28 -10.97
CA ILE A 347 13.58 7.00 -12.16
C ILE A 347 12.91 6.52 -13.43
N LEU A 348 12.66 5.21 -13.58
CA LEU A 348 12.09 4.65 -14.79
C LEU A 348 10.56 4.75 -14.81
N ALA A 349 9.89 4.44 -13.69
CA ALA A 349 8.44 4.37 -13.64
C ALA A 349 7.78 5.75 -13.63
N LEU A 350 8.34 6.74 -12.93
CA LEU A 350 7.68 8.04 -12.77
C LEU A 350 7.56 8.83 -14.09
N PRO A 351 8.61 8.95 -14.91
CA PRO A 351 8.48 9.57 -16.23
C PRO A 351 7.56 8.77 -17.14
N ALA A 352 7.59 7.44 -17.10
CA ALA A 352 6.71 6.60 -17.91
C ALA A 352 5.23 6.84 -17.58
N VAL A 353 4.87 6.90 -16.29
CA VAL A 353 3.51 7.22 -15.83
C VAL A 353 3.12 8.64 -16.27
N ALA A 354 4.01 9.62 -16.10
CA ALA A 354 3.74 11.00 -16.51
C ALA A 354 3.48 11.10 -18.02
N ILE A 355 4.37 10.51 -18.85
CA ILE A 355 4.22 10.48 -20.31
C ILE A 355 2.90 9.79 -20.70
N GLY A 356 2.56 8.67 -20.08
CA GLY A 356 1.29 7.96 -20.33
C GLY A 356 0.06 8.82 -20.01
N MET A 357 0.04 9.49 -18.86
CA MET A 357 -1.06 10.36 -18.46
C MET A 357 -1.20 11.58 -19.39
N PHE A 358 -0.10 12.27 -19.71
CA PHE A 358 -0.13 13.44 -20.58
C PHE A 358 -0.47 13.09 -22.02
N SER A 359 0.12 12.02 -22.56
CA SER A 359 -0.18 11.54 -23.92
C SER A 359 -1.64 11.10 -24.05
N GLY A 360 -2.17 10.36 -23.08
CA GLY A 360 -3.59 9.98 -23.03
C GLY A 360 -4.52 11.19 -23.04
N GLY A 361 -4.26 12.17 -22.16
CA GLY A 361 -5.04 13.42 -22.13
C GLY A 361 -4.93 14.25 -23.42
N TYR A 362 -3.73 14.32 -24.00
CA TYR A 362 -3.49 15.02 -25.26
C TYR A 362 -4.20 14.38 -26.45
N ILE A 363 -4.16 13.04 -26.57
CA ILE A 363 -4.86 12.29 -27.63
C ILE A 363 -6.36 12.56 -27.54
N ILE A 364 -6.95 12.45 -26.35
CA ILE A 364 -8.39 12.69 -26.15
C ILE A 364 -8.76 14.12 -26.57
N LYS A 365 -7.96 15.12 -26.15
CA LYS A 365 -8.20 16.53 -26.47
C LYS A 365 -8.02 16.84 -27.96
N LYS A 366 -6.95 16.35 -28.58
CA LYS A 366 -6.61 16.63 -29.98
C LYS A 366 -7.62 16.02 -30.94
N PHE A 367 -8.01 14.77 -30.71
CA PHE A 367 -8.93 14.04 -31.59
C PHE A 367 -10.40 14.18 -31.21
N LYS A 368 -10.71 14.91 -30.12
CA LYS A 368 -12.09 15.11 -29.61
C LYS A 368 -12.87 13.79 -29.57
N LEU A 369 -12.25 12.76 -28.98
CA LEU A 369 -12.77 11.40 -29.03
C LEU A 369 -14.17 11.31 -28.38
N SER A 370 -15.12 10.73 -29.10
CA SER A 370 -16.43 10.35 -28.54
C SER A 370 -16.31 9.14 -27.61
N LEU A 371 -17.39 8.78 -26.92
CA LEU A 371 -17.40 7.61 -26.00
C LEU A 371 -16.93 6.32 -26.69
N VAL A 372 -17.33 6.11 -27.95
CA VAL A 372 -16.89 4.98 -28.77
C VAL A 372 -15.41 5.09 -29.12
N GLY A 373 -14.92 6.30 -29.39
CA GLY A 373 -13.50 6.56 -29.63
C GLY A 373 -12.63 6.26 -28.40
N LEU A 374 -13.10 6.64 -27.20
CA LEU A 374 -12.45 6.31 -25.93
C LEU A 374 -12.39 4.79 -25.69
N ALA A 375 -13.50 4.08 -25.96
CA ALA A 375 -13.54 2.62 -25.82
C ALA A 375 -12.57 1.93 -26.81
N LYS A 376 -12.50 2.40 -28.06
CA LYS A 376 -11.53 1.91 -29.05
C LYS A 376 -10.08 2.15 -28.63
N LEU A 377 -9.79 3.35 -28.09
CA LEU A 377 -8.46 3.68 -27.58
C LEU A 377 -8.06 2.77 -26.40
N ALA A 378 -8.98 2.56 -25.46
CA ALA A 378 -8.77 1.65 -24.33
C ALA A 378 -8.51 0.22 -24.79
N PHE A 379 -9.31 -0.29 -25.72
CA PHE A 379 -9.12 -1.63 -26.30
C PHE A 379 -7.76 -1.75 -27.01
N CYS A 380 -7.39 -0.78 -27.85
CA CYS A 380 -6.10 -0.76 -28.52
C CYS A 380 -4.94 -0.76 -27.52
N SER A 381 -5.03 0.06 -26.46
CA SER A 381 -4.00 0.11 -25.42
C SER A 381 -3.85 -1.22 -24.66
N ALA A 382 -4.95 -1.91 -24.38
CA ALA A 382 -4.95 -3.21 -23.73
C ALA A 382 -4.30 -4.28 -24.62
N THR A 383 -4.60 -4.28 -25.93
CA THR A 383 -3.98 -5.19 -26.91
C THR A 383 -2.47 -4.94 -27.02
N VAL A 384 -2.04 -3.68 -27.07
CA VAL A 384 -0.61 -3.33 -27.08
C VAL A 384 0.08 -3.77 -25.79
N HIS A 385 -0.57 -3.59 -24.64
CA HIS A 385 -0.05 -4.07 -23.35
C HIS A 385 0.13 -5.59 -23.36
N LEU A 386 -0.88 -6.34 -23.81
CA LEU A 386 -0.83 -7.80 -23.90
C LEU A 386 0.31 -8.26 -24.82
N LEU A 387 0.44 -7.65 -26.02
CA LEU A 387 1.49 -7.98 -26.96
C LEU A 387 2.87 -7.70 -26.36
N SER A 388 3.04 -6.58 -25.68
CA SER A 388 4.28 -6.24 -24.99
C SER A 388 4.62 -7.27 -23.91
N GLN A 389 3.65 -7.71 -23.09
CA GLN A 389 3.88 -8.75 -22.07
C GLN A 389 4.31 -10.09 -22.70
N VAL A 390 3.67 -10.49 -23.80
CA VAL A 390 4.06 -11.70 -24.55
C VAL A 390 5.48 -11.59 -25.07
N LEU A 391 5.88 -10.42 -25.60
CA LEU A 391 7.26 -10.17 -26.05
C LEU A 391 8.27 -10.26 -24.90
N HIS A 392 7.94 -9.76 -23.71
CA HIS A 392 8.82 -9.87 -22.54
C HIS A 392 9.08 -11.32 -22.12
N PHE A 393 8.13 -12.23 -22.33
CA PHE A 393 8.30 -13.65 -22.02
C PHE A 393 9.41 -14.31 -22.88
N PHE A 394 9.61 -13.83 -24.10
CA PHE A 394 10.66 -14.34 -24.99
C PHE A 394 12.06 -13.80 -24.67
N LEU A 395 12.16 -12.74 -23.85
CA LEU A 395 13.44 -12.22 -23.36
C LEU A 395 13.89 -13.06 -22.16
N ILE A 396 14.43 -14.26 -22.44
CA ILE A 396 14.99 -15.14 -21.42
C ILE A 396 16.20 -14.45 -20.78
N CYS A 397 16.16 -14.29 -19.46
CA CYS A 397 17.32 -13.88 -18.66
C CYS A 397 17.92 -15.13 -18.01
N GLU A 398 19.25 -15.25 -17.95
CA GLU A 398 19.91 -16.36 -17.26
C GLU A 398 19.45 -16.40 -15.80
N SER A 399 18.85 -17.53 -15.40
CA SER A 399 18.38 -17.73 -14.04
C SER A 399 19.57 -17.73 -13.09
N LYS A 400 19.46 -17.02 -11.96
CA LYS A 400 20.51 -17.03 -10.95
C LYS A 400 20.72 -18.43 -10.40
N SER A 401 22.00 -18.78 -10.30
CA SER A 401 22.40 -20.05 -9.76
C SER A 401 22.23 -20.07 -8.23
N VAL A 402 21.38 -20.97 -7.75
CA VAL A 402 21.10 -21.18 -6.32
C VAL A 402 21.71 -22.51 -5.88
N ALA A 403 22.61 -22.45 -4.89
CA ALA A 403 23.19 -23.64 -4.27
C ALA A 403 22.10 -24.52 -3.64
N GLY A 404 22.16 -25.83 -3.89
CA GLY A 404 21.16 -26.82 -3.51
C GLY A 404 19.96 -26.96 -4.48
N LEU A 405 19.85 -26.10 -5.51
CA LEU A 405 18.76 -26.14 -6.50
C LEU A 405 19.27 -26.25 -7.93
N THR A 406 20.16 -25.35 -8.35
CA THR A 406 20.76 -25.34 -9.70
C THR A 406 22.27 -25.56 -9.66
N LEU A 407 22.90 -25.36 -8.49
CA LEU A 407 24.30 -25.71 -8.21
C LEU A 407 24.37 -26.62 -7.00
N THR A 408 25.40 -27.45 -6.88
CA THR A 408 25.79 -28.05 -5.61
C THR A 408 26.36 -26.96 -4.68
N TYR A 409 26.40 -27.23 -3.38
CA TYR A 409 27.04 -26.33 -2.42
C TYR A 409 28.55 -26.15 -2.69
N ASP A 410 29.18 -27.08 -3.40
CA ASP A 410 30.56 -27.02 -3.86
C ASP A 410 30.74 -26.29 -5.21
N GLY A 411 29.65 -25.79 -5.80
CA GLY A 411 29.69 -24.96 -7.01
C GLY A 411 29.57 -25.70 -8.35
N PHE A 412 29.22 -26.99 -8.36
CA PHE A 412 28.99 -27.75 -9.60
C PHE A 412 27.56 -27.55 -10.11
N VAL A 413 27.39 -27.32 -11.42
CA VAL A 413 26.07 -27.15 -12.04
C VAL A 413 25.35 -28.49 -12.13
N TYR A 414 24.10 -28.54 -11.67
CA TYR A 414 23.21 -29.65 -12.03
C TYR A 414 22.84 -29.48 -13.50
N ILE A 415 23.40 -30.33 -14.37
CA ILE A 415 22.90 -30.49 -15.74
C ILE A 415 21.59 -31.26 -15.61
N ILE A 416 20.49 -30.52 -15.46
CA ILE A 416 19.15 -31.09 -15.58
C ILE A 416 18.87 -31.11 -17.08
N ALA A 417 18.95 -32.30 -17.67
CA ALA A 417 18.62 -32.55 -19.08
C ALA A 417 17.10 -32.42 -19.32
#